data_AF-A0A523PXL6-F1
#
_entry.id   AF-A0A523PXL6-F1
#
_cell.length_a   1.000
_cell.length_b   1.000
_cell.length_c   1.000
_cell.angle_alpha   90.00
_cell.angle_beta   90.00
_cell.angle_gamma   90.00
#
_symmetry.space_group_name_H-M   'P 1'
#
loop_
_entity.id
_entity.type
_entity.pdbx_description
1 polymer ?
#
loop_
_entity_poly.entity_id
_entity_poly.type
_entity_poly.pdbx_seq_one_letter_code
_entity_poly.pdbx_strand_id
1 'polypeptide(L)'
;MVFAQNIQEIDSLSQVMCRELEKTNPNDLPQERLGDVFEKVIVPYVEMQPIKIQGQVMELFYFRSQRVCGLYLDLLSEALDSPTPMKRVKEEPVSTISQQDLDIFKQNKRFWYRENDGTKTKVTLSGGNWKSNYSDGTKSLYSLHWISSNRFEVAYIKSNNHRSKMNLVGDKYQYKILSRNGSEFTLCEWVEGMNKYSIFTLNL
;
A
#
# COMPACT_ATOMS: atom_id res chain seq x y z
N MET A 1 -3.21 -10.62 -22.47
CA MET A 1 -2.90 -9.24 -22.89
C MET A 1 -4.01 -8.23 -22.54
N VAL A 2 -5.29 -8.63 -22.51
CA VAL A 2 -6.45 -7.74 -22.15
C VAL A 2 -6.41 -7.19 -20.72
N PHE A 3 -5.94 -7.95 -19.73
CA PHE A 3 -5.87 -7.48 -18.33
C PHE A 3 -4.89 -6.33 -18.11
N ALA A 4 -3.75 -6.29 -18.82
CA ALA A 4 -2.77 -5.23 -18.67
C ALA A 4 -3.26 -3.90 -19.25
N GLN A 5 -4.06 -3.94 -20.32
CA GLN A 5 -4.71 -2.76 -20.90
C GLN A 5 -5.74 -2.17 -19.92
N ASN A 6 -6.59 -3.01 -19.34
CA ASN A 6 -7.59 -2.58 -18.37
C ASN A 6 -6.95 -1.98 -17.10
N ILE A 7 -5.79 -2.47 -16.65
CA ILE A 7 -5.16 -1.92 -15.43
C ILE A 7 -4.62 -0.50 -15.65
N GLN A 8 -4.04 -0.18 -16.81
CA GLN A 8 -3.61 1.20 -17.11
C GLN A 8 -4.80 2.17 -17.20
N GLU A 9 -5.92 1.70 -17.74
CA GLU A 9 -7.18 2.44 -17.74
C GLU A 9 -7.70 2.64 -16.31
N ILE A 10 -7.67 1.61 -15.47
CA ILE A 10 -8.03 1.69 -14.05
C ILE A 10 -7.12 2.67 -13.29
N ASP A 11 -5.81 2.64 -13.50
CA ASP A 11 -4.88 3.57 -12.85
C ASP A 11 -5.16 5.02 -13.27
N SER A 12 -5.44 5.23 -14.57
CA SER A 12 -5.82 6.54 -15.10
C SER A 12 -7.14 7.03 -14.50
N LEU A 13 -8.14 6.14 -14.42
CA LEU A 13 -9.43 6.42 -13.79
C LEU A 13 -9.28 6.73 -12.29
N SER A 14 -8.42 5.99 -11.60
CA SER A 14 -8.12 6.20 -10.19
C SER A 14 -7.48 7.57 -9.94
N GLN A 15 -6.63 8.05 -10.85
CA GLN A 15 -6.10 9.41 -10.79
C GLN A 15 -7.17 10.48 -11.06
N VAL A 16 -8.10 10.24 -11.99
CA VAL A 16 -9.25 11.13 -12.21
C VAL A 16 -10.11 11.21 -10.96
N MET A 17 -10.47 10.06 -10.38
CA MET A 17 -11.19 9.99 -9.10
C MET A 17 -10.44 10.77 -8.01
N CYS A 18 -9.13 10.62 -7.89
CA CYS A 18 -8.35 11.32 -6.88
C CYS A 18 -8.49 12.85 -7.01
N ARG A 19 -8.39 13.38 -8.23
CA ARG A 19 -8.58 14.82 -8.51
C ARG A 19 -10.01 15.29 -8.26
N GLU A 20 -11.00 14.44 -8.47
CA GLU A 20 -12.40 14.78 -8.15
C GLU A 20 -12.64 14.76 -6.64
N LEU A 21 -12.05 13.82 -5.89
CA LEU A 21 -12.09 13.80 -4.43
C LEU A 21 -11.46 15.05 -3.81
N GLU A 22 -10.39 15.58 -4.41
CA GLU A 22 -9.77 16.85 -3.96
C GLU A 22 -10.69 18.07 -4.11
N LYS A 23 -11.71 18.00 -4.97
CA LYS A 23 -12.69 19.09 -5.20
C LYS A 23 -13.90 18.99 -4.27
N THR A 24 -14.11 17.85 -3.62
CA THR A 24 -15.21 17.67 -2.66
C THR A 24 -15.00 18.53 -1.42
N ASN A 25 -16.09 18.91 -0.75
CA ASN A 25 -16.00 19.67 0.48
C ASN A 25 -15.41 18.77 1.59
N PRO A 26 -14.28 19.16 2.22
CA PRO A 26 -13.63 18.32 3.23
C PRO A 26 -14.46 18.12 4.51
N ASN A 27 -15.53 18.90 4.69
CA ASN A 27 -16.43 18.78 5.84
C ASN A 27 -17.57 17.77 5.64
N ASP A 28 -17.80 17.30 4.41
CA ASP A 28 -18.80 16.27 4.13
C ASP A 28 -18.36 14.91 4.69
N LEU A 29 -19.30 14.00 4.94
CA LEU A 29 -18.96 12.69 5.49
C LEU A 29 -18.09 11.90 4.49
N PRO A 30 -17.10 11.10 4.95
CA PRO A 30 -16.27 10.31 4.06
C PRO A 30 -17.05 9.43 3.08
N GLN A 31 -18.17 8.83 3.53
CA GLN A 31 -19.03 8.01 2.67
C GLN A 31 -19.71 8.82 1.56
N GLU A 32 -20.15 10.05 1.85
CA GLU A 32 -20.80 10.94 0.88
C GLU A 32 -19.79 11.37 -0.18
N ARG A 33 -18.62 11.82 0.24
CA ARG A 33 -17.53 12.22 -0.66
C ARG A 33 -17.09 11.10 -1.60
N LEU A 34 -16.99 9.88 -1.06
CA LEU A 34 -16.69 8.69 -1.86
C LEU A 34 -17.83 8.35 -2.82
N GLY A 35 -19.08 8.35 -2.33
CA GLY A 35 -20.28 8.06 -3.12
C GLY A 35 -20.42 8.98 -4.33
N ASP A 36 -20.37 10.30 -4.11
CA ASP A 36 -20.53 11.31 -5.16
C ASP A 36 -19.52 11.15 -6.29
N VAL A 37 -18.24 10.98 -5.93
CA VAL A 37 -17.18 10.81 -6.92
C VAL A 37 -17.30 9.44 -7.60
N PHE A 38 -17.70 8.41 -6.88
CA PHE A 38 -17.87 7.07 -7.43
C PHE A 38 -18.98 7.01 -8.48
N GLU A 39 -20.15 7.58 -8.19
CA GLU A 39 -21.25 7.68 -9.15
C GLU A 39 -20.87 8.51 -10.37
N LYS A 40 -20.12 9.60 -10.17
CA LYS A 40 -19.71 10.48 -11.27
C LYS A 40 -18.63 9.88 -12.18
N VAL A 41 -17.64 9.20 -11.60
CA VAL A 41 -16.41 8.82 -12.30
C VAL A 41 -16.38 7.33 -12.64
N ILE A 42 -16.84 6.48 -11.72
CA ILE A 42 -16.59 5.04 -11.79
C ILE A 42 -17.75 4.28 -12.41
N VAL A 43 -18.98 4.59 -11.98
CA VAL A 43 -20.18 3.94 -12.51
C VAL A 43 -20.26 4.03 -14.04
N PRO A 44 -20.08 5.20 -14.69
CA PRO A 44 -20.15 5.28 -16.15
C PRO A 44 -19.10 4.42 -16.84
N TYR A 45 -17.89 4.34 -16.28
CA TYR A 45 -16.83 3.49 -16.83
C TYR A 45 -17.17 2.01 -16.73
N VAL A 46 -17.69 1.58 -15.57
CA VAL A 46 -18.09 0.18 -15.33
C VAL A 46 -19.25 -0.21 -16.24
N GLU A 47 -20.26 0.64 -16.40
CA GLU A 47 -21.43 0.36 -17.25
C GLU A 47 -21.09 0.20 -18.74
N MET A 48 -20.03 0.85 -19.21
CA MET A 48 -19.51 0.65 -20.57
C MET A 48 -18.83 -0.71 -20.78
N GLN A 49 -18.49 -1.43 -19.72
CA GLN A 49 -17.86 -2.75 -19.81
C GLN A 49 -18.89 -3.86 -19.99
N PRO A 50 -18.54 -4.98 -20.65
CA PRO A 50 -19.40 -6.15 -20.71
C PRO A 50 -19.84 -6.60 -19.31
N ILE A 51 -21.14 -6.87 -19.13
CA ILE A 51 -21.75 -7.26 -17.85
C ILE A 51 -20.93 -8.31 -17.08
N LYS A 52 -20.38 -9.30 -17.80
CA LYS A 52 -19.58 -10.41 -17.25
C LYS A 52 -18.26 -10.00 -16.60
N ILE A 53 -17.74 -8.80 -16.89
CA ILE A 53 -16.47 -8.30 -16.33
C ILE A 53 -16.66 -7.09 -15.41
N GLN A 54 -17.85 -6.51 -15.31
CA GLN A 54 -18.10 -5.31 -14.51
C GLN A 54 -17.66 -5.47 -13.04
N GLY A 55 -18.00 -6.61 -12.42
CA GLY A 55 -17.57 -6.89 -11.04
C GLY A 55 -16.04 -7.00 -10.89
N GLN A 56 -15.35 -7.55 -11.89
CA GLN A 56 -13.88 -7.64 -11.87
C GLN A 56 -13.23 -6.26 -12.04
N VAL A 57 -13.78 -5.43 -12.93
CA VAL A 57 -13.35 -4.04 -13.14
C VAL A 57 -13.51 -3.24 -11.85
N MET A 58 -14.66 -3.40 -11.20
CA MET A 58 -14.96 -2.71 -9.94
C MET A 58 -14.01 -3.14 -8.82
N GLU A 59 -13.76 -4.44 -8.69
CA GLU A 59 -12.83 -4.95 -7.70
C GLU A 59 -11.39 -4.48 -7.96
N LEU A 60 -10.94 -4.51 -9.22
CA LEU A 60 -9.62 -4.00 -9.60
C LEU A 60 -9.49 -2.51 -9.26
N PHE A 61 -10.50 -1.70 -9.58
CA PHE A 61 -10.53 -0.30 -9.23
C PHE A 61 -10.43 -0.07 -7.72
N TYR A 62 -11.21 -0.80 -6.93
CA TYR A 62 -11.20 -0.72 -5.47
C TYR A 62 -9.80 -0.95 -4.89
N PHE A 63 -9.09 -1.97 -5.36
CA PHE A 63 -7.74 -2.28 -4.86
C PHE A 63 -6.67 -1.35 -5.44
N ARG A 64 -6.73 -1.02 -6.73
CA ARG A 64 -5.73 -0.15 -7.39
C ARG A 64 -5.80 1.29 -6.88
N SER A 65 -7.00 1.83 -6.68
CA SER A 65 -7.19 3.19 -6.17
C SER A 65 -6.52 3.44 -4.82
N GLN A 66 -6.51 2.43 -3.93
CA GLN A 66 -5.85 2.52 -2.63
C GLN A 66 -4.33 2.73 -2.72
N ARG A 67 -3.71 2.29 -3.83
CA ARG A 67 -2.28 2.47 -4.08
C ARG A 67 -1.96 3.84 -4.67
N VAL A 68 -2.80 4.33 -5.58
CA VAL A 68 -2.49 5.52 -6.39
C VAL A 68 -3.11 6.80 -5.85
N CYS A 69 -4.08 6.71 -4.94
CA CYS A 69 -4.75 7.87 -4.35
C CYS A 69 -4.75 7.79 -2.81
N GLY A 70 -3.84 8.54 -2.19
CA GLY A 70 -3.74 8.60 -0.72
C GLY A 70 -5.03 9.11 -0.05
N LEU A 71 -5.68 10.10 -0.66
CA LEU A 71 -6.95 10.65 -0.17
C LEU A 71 -8.09 9.62 -0.19
N TYR A 72 -8.18 8.81 -1.24
CA TYR A 72 -9.13 7.71 -1.30
C TYR A 72 -8.89 6.70 -0.18
N LEU A 73 -7.62 6.33 0.06
CA LEU A 73 -7.26 5.42 1.15
C LEU A 73 -7.56 6.02 2.55
N ASP A 74 -7.40 7.33 2.72
CA ASP A 74 -7.83 8.06 3.95
C ASP A 74 -9.34 7.94 4.14
N LEU A 75 -10.12 8.41 3.16
CA LEU A 75 -11.57 8.42 3.24
C LEU A 75 -12.16 7.03 3.39
N LEU A 76 -11.60 6.02 2.71
CA LEU A 76 -12.06 4.64 2.82
C LEU A 76 -11.84 4.07 4.22
N SER A 77 -10.70 4.36 4.84
CA SER A 77 -10.40 3.91 6.21
C SER A 77 -11.35 4.56 7.23
N GLU A 78 -11.59 5.86 7.10
CA GLU A 78 -12.54 6.60 7.94
C GLU A 78 -13.98 6.10 7.73
N ALA A 79 -14.37 5.87 6.47
CA ALA A 79 -15.70 5.42 6.11
C ALA A 79 -16.04 4.03 6.67
N LEU A 80 -15.04 3.16 6.78
CA LEU A 80 -15.18 1.78 7.27
C LEU A 80 -14.98 1.64 8.78
N ASP A 81 -14.70 2.74 9.50
CA ASP A 81 -14.25 2.72 10.90
C ASP A 81 -13.14 1.67 11.13
N SER A 82 -12.26 1.54 10.13
CA SER A 82 -11.20 0.53 10.11
C SER A 82 -9.89 1.24 10.42
N PRO A 83 -9.39 1.17 11.67
CA PRO A 83 -8.15 1.83 12.04
C PRO A 83 -7.01 1.26 11.20
N THR A 84 -6.32 2.10 10.43
CA THR A 84 -5.04 1.70 9.85
C THR A 84 -4.02 1.59 10.98
N PRO A 85 -3.38 0.42 11.20
CA PRO A 85 -2.30 0.28 12.18
C PRO A 85 -1.07 1.12 11.81
N MET A 86 -1.04 1.63 10.57
CA MET A 86 0.00 2.52 10.08
C MET A 86 -0.38 3.98 10.35
N LYS A 87 0.50 4.69 11.05
CA LYS A 87 0.37 6.15 11.21
C LYS A 87 0.79 6.81 9.90
N ARG A 88 -0.09 7.61 9.29
CA ARG A 88 0.24 8.39 8.08
C ARG A 88 0.64 9.83 8.41
N VAL A 89 1.72 10.32 7.80
CA VAL A 89 2.25 11.67 7.99
C VAL A 89 2.55 12.34 6.66
N LYS A 90 2.46 13.67 6.59
CA LYS A 90 2.70 14.44 5.34
C LYS A 90 4.18 14.63 5.03
N GLU A 91 5.00 14.78 6.07
CA GLU A 91 6.44 15.03 5.92
C GLU A 91 7.24 13.75 6.14
N GLU A 92 8.34 13.61 5.40
CA GLU A 92 9.22 12.45 5.54
C GLU A 92 9.86 12.45 6.93
N PRO A 93 9.68 11.41 7.76
CA PRO A 93 10.26 11.38 9.10
C PRO A 93 11.80 11.38 9.06
N VAL A 94 12.40 12.14 9.99
CA VAL A 94 13.84 12.11 10.22
C VAL A 94 14.22 10.76 10.84
N SER A 95 15.32 10.18 10.35
CA SER A 95 15.86 8.93 10.87
C SER A 95 16.88 9.23 11.96
N THR A 96 16.73 8.60 13.11
CA THR A 96 17.66 8.62 14.26
C THR A 96 18.36 7.27 14.47
N ILE A 97 18.14 6.29 13.57
CA ILE A 97 18.76 4.97 13.62
C ILE A 97 20.30 5.08 13.64
N SER A 98 20.93 4.34 14.55
CA SER A 98 22.38 4.25 14.62
C SER A 98 22.92 3.28 13.55
N GLN A 99 24.21 3.40 13.19
CA GLN A 99 24.85 2.44 12.29
C GLN A 99 24.83 1.02 12.88
N GLN A 100 25.04 0.90 14.20
CA GLN A 100 24.97 -0.39 14.90
C GLN A 100 23.59 -1.04 14.77
N ASP A 101 22.51 -0.27 14.88
CA ASP A 101 21.16 -0.80 14.72
C ASP A 101 20.81 -1.15 13.27
N LEU A 102 21.35 -0.40 12.29
CA LEU A 102 21.23 -0.76 10.88
C LEU A 102 21.93 -2.08 10.58
N ASP A 103 23.10 -2.31 11.15
CA ASP A 103 23.84 -3.56 10.97
C ASP A 103 23.03 -4.73 11.56
N ILE A 104 22.41 -4.53 12.73
CA ILE A 104 21.51 -5.52 13.33
C ILE A 104 20.29 -5.76 12.43
N PHE A 105 19.66 -4.73 11.88
CA PHE A 105 18.56 -4.91 10.94
C PHE A 105 18.97 -5.75 9.73
N LYS A 106 20.13 -5.44 9.11
CA LYS A 106 20.61 -6.11 7.90
C LYS A 106 21.08 -7.55 8.13
N GLN A 107 21.60 -7.85 9.32
CA GLN A 107 21.99 -9.21 9.71
C GLN A 107 20.77 -10.09 10.02
N ASN A 108 19.70 -9.48 10.54
CA ASN A 108 18.45 -10.19 10.81
C ASN A 108 17.68 -10.48 9.51
N LYS A 109 17.27 -11.74 9.36
CA LYS A 109 16.53 -12.20 8.17
C LYS A 109 15.04 -12.39 8.42
N ARG A 110 14.57 -12.27 9.65
CA ARG A 110 13.20 -12.60 10.04
C ARG A 110 12.65 -11.50 10.91
N PHE A 111 11.44 -11.07 10.57
CA PHE A 111 10.69 -10.07 11.31
C PHE A 111 9.22 -10.46 11.35
N TRP A 112 8.44 -9.73 12.13
CA TRP A 112 6.98 -9.76 12.06
C TRP A 112 6.39 -8.37 12.24
N TYR A 113 5.21 -8.16 11.67
CA TYR A 113 4.37 -6.99 11.89
C TYR A 113 2.91 -7.40 12.10
N ARG A 114 2.07 -6.47 12.54
CA ARG A 114 0.63 -6.69 12.69
C ARG A 114 -0.14 -6.08 11.53
N GLU A 115 -1.06 -6.87 10.97
CA GLU A 115 -2.05 -6.41 10.00
C GLU A 115 -3.17 -5.62 10.71
N ASN A 116 -4.07 -5.01 9.95
CA ASN A 116 -5.17 -4.19 10.48
C ASN A 116 -6.11 -4.99 11.39
N ASP A 117 -6.29 -6.29 11.12
CA ASP A 117 -7.08 -7.22 11.93
C ASP A 117 -6.33 -7.71 13.19
N GLY A 118 -5.13 -7.19 13.45
CA GLY A 118 -4.27 -7.55 14.57
C GLY A 118 -3.48 -8.84 14.39
N THR A 119 -3.71 -9.58 13.30
CA THR A 119 -2.98 -10.83 13.00
C THR A 119 -1.52 -10.55 12.67
N LYS A 120 -0.66 -11.55 12.90
CA LYS A 120 0.78 -11.42 12.67
C LYS A 120 1.16 -11.88 11.28
N THR A 121 1.90 -11.05 10.57
CA THR A 121 2.56 -11.41 9.31
C THR A 121 4.05 -11.60 9.54
N LYS A 122 4.58 -12.74 9.07
CA LYS A 122 6.01 -13.04 9.15
C LYS A 122 6.72 -12.56 7.88
N VAL A 123 7.72 -11.73 8.06
CA VAL A 123 8.59 -11.22 7.00
C VAL A 123 9.91 -11.97 7.01
N THR A 124 10.39 -12.35 5.83
CA THR A 124 11.74 -12.90 5.65
C THR A 124 12.50 -12.08 4.61
N LEU A 125 13.64 -11.52 5.00
CA LEU A 125 14.56 -10.77 4.15
C LEU A 125 15.75 -11.66 3.80
N SER A 126 15.80 -12.19 2.59
CA SER A 126 16.88 -13.12 2.19
C SER A 126 17.06 -13.19 0.68
N GLY A 127 18.32 -13.25 0.23
CA GLY A 127 18.65 -13.42 -1.19
C GLY A 127 18.07 -12.31 -2.07
N GLY A 128 18.09 -11.06 -1.59
CA GLY A 128 17.52 -9.92 -2.31
C GLY A 128 15.99 -9.96 -2.43
N ASN A 129 15.29 -10.64 -1.52
CA ASN A 129 13.83 -10.70 -1.52
C ASN A 129 13.24 -10.33 -0.16
N TRP A 130 12.09 -9.66 -0.22
CA TRP A 130 11.16 -9.50 0.90
C TRP A 130 10.00 -10.49 0.71
N LYS A 131 9.84 -11.41 1.65
CA LYS A 131 8.75 -12.41 1.63
C LYS A 131 7.86 -12.26 2.84
N SER A 132 6.58 -11.97 2.62
CA SER A 132 5.55 -11.96 3.65
C SER A 132 4.79 -13.30 3.65
N ASN A 133 4.59 -13.89 4.82
CA ASN A 133 3.74 -15.06 5.03
C ASN A 133 2.66 -14.68 6.04
N TYR A 134 1.41 -14.74 5.59
CA TYR A 134 0.24 -14.30 6.35
C TYR A 134 -0.33 -15.46 7.19
N SER A 135 -1.17 -15.11 8.17
CA SER A 135 -1.82 -16.04 9.09
C SER A 135 -2.72 -17.05 8.38
N ASP A 136 -3.34 -16.66 7.26
CA ASP A 136 -4.17 -17.51 6.39
C ASP A 136 -3.37 -18.45 5.48
N GLY A 137 -2.03 -18.46 5.60
CA GLY A 137 -1.14 -19.29 4.78
C GLY A 137 -0.80 -18.72 3.40
N THR A 138 -1.42 -17.60 3.01
CA THR A 138 -1.08 -16.89 1.79
C THR A 138 0.28 -16.19 1.94
N LYS A 139 0.85 -15.75 0.80
CA LYS A 139 2.21 -15.22 0.71
C LYS A 139 2.29 -14.10 -0.32
N SER A 140 3.20 -13.18 -0.07
CA SER A 140 3.63 -12.16 -1.03
C SER A 140 5.15 -12.19 -1.17
N LEU A 141 5.62 -11.92 -2.37
CA LEU A 141 7.04 -11.88 -2.72
C LEU A 141 7.34 -10.59 -3.46
N TYR A 142 8.40 -9.92 -3.01
CA TYR A 142 8.97 -8.73 -3.60
C TYR A 142 10.48 -8.92 -3.75
N SER A 143 11.08 -8.33 -4.78
CA SER A 143 12.53 -8.11 -4.79
C SER A 143 12.85 -7.03 -3.77
N LEU A 144 14.06 -7.02 -3.24
CA LEU A 144 14.56 -6.03 -2.27
C LEU A 144 15.91 -5.52 -2.76
N HIS A 145 16.04 -4.20 -2.83
CA HIS A 145 17.27 -3.52 -3.25
C HIS A 145 17.60 -2.36 -2.32
N TRP A 146 18.81 -2.35 -1.75
CA TRP A 146 19.28 -1.24 -0.92
C TRP A 146 19.67 -0.05 -1.78
N ILE A 147 19.09 1.11 -1.49
CA ILE A 147 19.41 2.39 -2.17
C ILE A 147 20.49 3.15 -1.39
N SER A 148 20.46 3.05 -0.06
CA SER A 148 21.44 3.68 0.82
C SER A 148 21.66 2.83 2.09
N SER A 149 22.39 3.35 3.06
CA SER A 149 22.62 2.66 4.34
C SER A 149 21.31 2.35 5.08
N ASN A 150 20.33 3.26 5.08
CA ASN A 150 19.06 3.12 5.79
C ASN A 150 17.81 3.12 4.89
N ARG A 151 17.98 3.12 3.56
CA ARG A 151 16.87 3.04 2.60
C ARG A 151 16.97 1.84 1.69
N PHE A 152 15.83 1.25 1.39
CA PHE A 152 15.70 0.18 0.40
C PHE A 152 14.36 0.31 -0.32
N GLU A 153 14.34 -0.19 -1.54
CA GLU A 153 13.13 -0.38 -2.34
C GLU A 153 12.75 -1.85 -2.32
N VAL A 154 11.46 -2.14 -2.35
CA VAL A 154 10.96 -3.44 -2.76
C VAL A 154 10.08 -3.32 -3.99
N ALA A 155 10.21 -4.25 -4.94
CA ALA A 155 9.37 -4.28 -6.12
C ALA A 155 8.55 -5.57 -6.16
N TYR A 156 7.26 -5.44 -6.43
CA TYR A 156 6.31 -6.53 -6.42
C TYR A 156 6.65 -7.59 -7.46
N ILE A 157 6.66 -8.87 -7.04
CA ILE A 157 6.85 -10.01 -7.94
C ILE A 157 5.54 -10.78 -8.06
N LYS A 158 4.98 -11.26 -6.94
CA LYS A 158 3.72 -12.01 -6.92
C LYS A 158 3.15 -12.21 -5.51
N SER A 159 1.85 -12.49 -5.46
CA SER A 159 1.12 -12.95 -4.28
C SER A 159 0.04 -13.95 -4.70
N ASN A 160 -0.42 -14.76 -3.74
CA ASN A 160 -1.59 -15.64 -3.92
C ASN A 160 -2.80 -15.17 -3.08
N ASN A 161 -2.90 -13.87 -2.83
CA ASN A 161 -4.02 -13.22 -2.12
C ASN A 161 -4.43 -11.91 -2.82
N HIS A 162 -5.33 -11.14 -2.20
CA HIS A 162 -5.87 -9.88 -2.73
C HIS A 162 -4.80 -8.84 -3.12
N ARG A 163 -3.58 -8.91 -2.55
CA ARG A 163 -2.48 -8.01 -2.91
C ARG A 163 -2.05 -8.14 -4.37
N SER A 164 -2.38 -9.26 -5.04
CA SER A 164 -2.23 -9.42 -6.49
C SER A 164 -3.16 -8.54 -7.33
N LYS A 165 -4.24 -8.03 -6.73
CA LYS A 165 -5.14 -7.04 -7.36
C LYS A 165 -4.69 -5.62 -7.10
N MET A 166 -4.04 -5.40 -5.95
CA MET A 166 -3.47 -4.11 -5.57
C MET A 166 -2.16 -3.78 -6.31
N ASN A 167 -1.41 -4.80 -6.74
CA ASN A 167 -0.07 -4.65 -7.31
C ASN A 167 0.08 -5.25 -8.70
N LEU A 168 0.85 -4.55 -9.55
CA LEU A 168 1.42 -5.05 -10.79
C LEU A 168 2.85 -5.52 -10.58
N VAL A 169 3.33 -6.47 -11.39
CA VAL A 169 4.75 -6.84 -11.37
C VAL A 169 5.61 -5.61 -11.62
N GLY A 170 6.60 -5.37 -10.75
CA GLY A 170 7.48 -4.20 -10.79
C GLY A 170 6.98 -3.00 -10.01
N ASP A 171 5.77 -3.04 -9.47
CA ASP A 171 5.26 -2.00 -8.57
C ASP A 171 6.16 -1.82 -7.35
N LYS A 172 6.60 -0.58 -7.10
CA LYS A 172 7.59 -0.28 -6.07
C LYS A 172 6.99 0.28 -4.80
N TYR A 173 7.63 -0.05 -3.68
CA TYR A 173 7.48 0.60 -2.39
C TYR A 173 8.86 0.97 -1.88
N GLN A 174 8.97 2.19 -1.37
CA GLN A 174 10.21 2.71 -0.83
C GLN A 174 10.14 2.68 0.68
N TYR A 175 11.25 2.28 1.32
CA TYR A 175 11.36 2.21 2.76
C TYR A 175 12.57 2.96 3.28
N LYS A 176 12.40 3.53 4.46
CA LYS A 176 13.45 4.13 5.27
C LYS A 176 13.34 3.62 6.70
N ILE A 177 14.44 3.09 7.23
CA ILE A 177 14.54 2.70 8.63
C ILE A 177 14.75 3.97 9.44
N LEU A 178 13.87 4.23 10.41
CA LEU A 178 13.86 5.46 11.17
C LEU A 178 14.58 5.34 12.51
N SER A 179 14.27 4.30 13.27
CA SER A 179 14.77 4.13 14.64
C SER A 179 14.58 2.68 15.08
N ARG A 180 15.20 2.35 16.21
CA ARG A 180 15.02 1.07 16.88
C ARG A 180 14.81 1.29 18.37
N ASN A 181 13.87 0.55 18.95
CA ASN A 181 13.67 0.46 20.39
C ASN A 181 13.60 -1.01 20.79
N GLY A 182 14.65 -1.54 21.43
CA GLY A 182 14.74 -2.95 21.79
C GLY A 182 14.65 -3.89 20.57
N SER A 183 13.59 -4.68 20.47
CA SER A 183 13.33 -5.59 19.34
C SER A 183 12.53 -4.96 18.20
N GLU A 184 12.10 -3.71 18.34
CA GLU A 184 11.22 -3.04 17.40
C GLU A 184 11.99 -2.06 16.52
N PHE A 185 11.82 -2.17 15.22
CA PHE A 185 12.30 -1.22 14.22
C PHE A 185 11.12 -0.41 13.71
N THR A 186 11.26 0.92 13.73
CA THR A 186 10.28 1.80 13.10
C THR A 186 10.71 2.07 11.66
N LEU A 187 9.82 1.82 10.73
CA LEU A 187 10.02 2.07 9.30
C LEU A 187 9.02 3.11 8.80
N CYS A 188 9.47 3.86 7.81
CA CYS A 188 8.66 4.71 6.96
C CYS A 188 8.56 4.06 5.58
N GLU A 189 7.35 3.95 5.05
CA GLU A 189 7.04 3.52 3.69
C GLU A 189 6.45 4.68 2.89
N TRP A 190 6.78 4.76 1.60
CA TRP A 190 6.03 5.57 0.65
C TRP A 190 5.98 4.92 -0.73
N VAL A 191 4.97 5.32 -1.50
CA VAL A 191 4.83 4.98 -2.91
C VAL A 191 4.91 6.28 -3.69
N GLU A 192 5.61 6.25 -4.82
CA GLU A 192 5.67 7.40 -5.72
C GLU A 192 4.25 7.81 -6.15
N GLY A 193 3.96 9.11 -6.09
CA GLY A 193 2.62 9.66 -6.36
C GLY A 193 1.69 9.70 -5.14
N MET A 194 2.03 9.05 -4.02
CA MET A 194 1.31 9.29 -2.76
C MET A 194 1.85 10.53 -2.04
N ASN A 195 0.95 11.30 -1.44
CA ASN A 195 1.24 12.56 -0.73
C ASN A 195 1.51 12.38 0.77
N LYS A 196 1.62 11.12 1.24
CA LYS A 196 1.85 10.77 2.63
C LYS A 196 2.82 9.60 2.76
N TYR A 197 3.46 9.55 3.91
CA TYR A 197 4.32 8.47 4.36
C TYR A 197 3.58 7.62 5.39
N SER A 198 3.70 6.30 5.29
CA SER A 198 3.13 5.35 6.23
C SER A 198 4.21 4.86 7.20
N ILE A 199 3.96 5.01 8.50
CA ILE A 199 4.87 4.56 9.56
C ILE A 199 4.33 3.27 10.15
N PHE A 200 5.19 2.27 10.27
CA PHE A 200 4.87 0.98 10.85
C PHE A 200 6.08 0.38 11.56
N THR A 201 5.87 -0.70 12.31
CA THR A 201 6.92 -1.39 13.05
C THR A 201 7.18 -2.80 12.53
N LEU A 202 8.45 -3.15 12.46
CA LEU A 202 8.93 -4.52 12.31
C LEU A 202 9.54 -4.98 13.62
N ASN A 203 9.20 -6.18 14.06
CA ASN A 203 9.71 -6.77 15.28
C ASN A 203 10.60 -7.97 14.95
N LEU A 204 11.66 -8.17 15.72
CA LEU A 204 12.48 -9.39 15.66
C LEU A 204 11.70 -10.63 16.10
#